data_AF-R9HQV7-F1
#
_entry.id   AF-R9HQV7-F1
#
_cell.length_a   1.000
_cell.length_b   1.000
_cell.length_c   1.000
_cell.angle_alpha   90.00
_cell.angle_beta   90.00
_cell.angle_gamma   90.00
#
_symmetry.space_group_name_H-M   'P 1'
#
loop_
_entity.id
_entity.type
_entity.pdbx_description
1 polymer ?
#
loop_
_entity_poly.entity_id
_entity_poly.type
_entity_poly.pdbx_seq_one_letter_code
_entity_poly.pdbx_strand_id
1 'polypeptide(L)'
;MKKGLSLLDDMKVASFFAGCGGLDLGFRQAGYEVIWANEFDEAIHKTYQFNHPNTFLCKSDIRTLKATDIPDCDGFIGGPPCQSWSEGGRQLGLEDERGKLFFDYIRLIKEKRPKFFLIENVQGIINDKHFSTFLSFLSTLEDAGYVVSYSLLNAADYHIPQDRHRVFIVGFLKELNCTFYFPKPFGKPYVTLRKAIGNITENPRSYTNENVIQEYGKWINHDIFAGLWDAKFMARNRVRSWNETSFTIQAKAKNCPLHPQAPKMKYVSQNQRVFLQGAEHLYRRLSIRECARIQTFPDKFRFFYDKVQEGYKMVGNAVPPRLAKFLALAIKDSLNASQVKDTKPVNVLVAYYKDDNQLRLTLENRLYYVRAGLRRGALQIPKGIAYPVYLLLHNHNNRFLFRIIPEYPKLMSTSDLIELGFTPSGKEYFAFRLESTQNINLAGMDLSKLQIKGRSHNIAIPYISDIQEIIIK
;
A
#
# COMPACT_ATOMS: atom_id res chain seq x y z
N MET A 1 29.40 -9.00 -19.44
CA MET A 1 29.26 -7.53 -19.57
C MET A 1 27.80 -7.26 -19.91
N LYS A 2 26.96 -6.54 -19.16
CA LYS A 2 27.13 -5.52 -18.10
C LYS A 2 26.39 -5.97 -16.82
N LYS A 3 27.09 -5.94 -15.69
CA LYS A 3 26.46 -5.90 -14.35
C LYS A 3 25.72 -4.56 -14.25
N GLY A 4 24.39 -4.59 -14.24
CA GLY A 4 23.60 -3.43 -13.82
C GLY A 4 23.76 -3.27 -12.31
N LEU A 5 24.19 -2.09 -11.87
CA LEU A 5 24.31 -1.68 -10.46
C LEU A 5 23.05 -2.05 -9.66
N SER A 6 23.14 -3.02 -8.74
CA SER A 6 22.16 -3.22 -7.67
C SER A 6 22.55 -2.32 -6.50
N LEU A 7 22.05 -1.08 -6.48
CA LEU A 7 22.28 -0.12 -5.40
C LEU A 7 21.18 -0.19 -4.33
N LEU A 8 20.89 -1.39 -3.81
CA LEU A 8 20.20 -1.53 -2.51
C LEU A 8 20.70 -2.81 -1.85
N ASP A 9 21.23 -2.67 -0.63
CA ASP A 9 21.31 -3.76 0.34
C ASP A 9 19.90 -4.33 0.56
N ASP A 10 19.81 -5.64 0.81
CA ASP A 10 18.54 -6.30 1.11
C ASP A 10 17.92 -5.65 2.38
N MET A 11 16.82 -4.91 2.21
CA MET A 11 16.12 -4.25 3.35
C MET A 11 15.63 -5.32 4.33
N LYS A 12 15.98 -5.12 5.60
CA LYS A 12 15.65 -6.07 6.67
C LYS A 12 14.29 -5.77 7.26
N VAL A 13 13.47 -6.79 7.46
CA VAL A 13 12.14 -6.63 8.06
C VAL A 13 11.90 -7.61 9.20
N ALA A 14 11.15 -7.14 10.20
CA ALA A 14 10.64 -7.94 11.31
C ALA A 14 9.13 -8.20 11.09
N SER A 15 8.73 -9.47 11.19
CA SER A 15 7.34 -9.92 10.98
C SER A 15 6.64 -10.19 12.32
N PHE A 16 5.43 -9.67 12.50
CA PHE A 16 4.63 -9.81 13.72
C PHE A 16 3.31 -10.49 13.42
N PHE A 17 2.85 -11.35 14.33
CA PHE A 17 1.68 -12.20 14.10
C PHE A 17 1.84 -12.99 12.80
N ALA A 18 3.02 -13.59 12.61
CA ALA A 18 3.49 -14.04 11.31
C ALA A 18 2.60 -15.14 10.70
N GLY A 19 1.88 -15.90 11.52
CA GLY A 19 1.11 -17.06 11.08
C GLY A 19 2.02 -18.04 10.37
N CYS A 20 1.56 -18.62 9.26
CA CYS A 20 2.42 -19.43 8.40
C CYS A 20 3.38 -18.60 7.53
N GLY A 21 3.41 -17.27 7.65
CA GLY A 21 4.34 -16.40 6.91
C GLY A 21 3.91 -16.11 5.47
N GLY A 22 2.61 -15.90 5.24
CA GLY A 22 2.09 -15.49 3.93
C GLY A 22 2.56 -14.10 3.52
N LEU A 23 2.59 -13.16 4.47
CA LEU A 23 3.10 -11.80 4.27
C LEU A 23 4.61 -11.82 4.02
N ASP A 24 5.33 -12.55 4.86
CA ASP A 24 6.78 -12.78 4.82
C ASP A 24 7.23 -13.31 3.46
N LEU A 25 6.53 -14.32 2.94
CA LEU A 25 6.82 -14.89 1.62
C LEU A 25 6.66 -13.85 0.50
N GLY A 26 5.65 -12.99 0.58
CA GLY A 26 5.46 -11.91 -0.39
C GLY A 26 6.57 -10.87 -0.34
N PHE A 27 6.99 -10.45 0.85
CA PHE A 27 8.11 -9.52 1.06
C PHE A 27 9.43 -10.11 0.56
N ARG A 28 9.72 -11.38 0.87
CA ARG A 28 10.91 -12.08 0.33
C ARG A 28 10.90 -12.13 -1.20
N GLN A 29 9.75 -12.38 -1.82
CA GLN A 29 9.61 -12.37 -3.29
C GLN A 29 9.78 -10.97 -3.93
N ALA A 30 9.70 -9.89 -3.14
CA ALA A 30 9.98 -8.52 -3.56
C ALA A 30 11.45 -8.09 -3.28
N GLY A 31 12.26 -8.99 -2.72
CA GLY A 31 13.67 -8.74 -2.39
C GLY A 31 13.86 -8.00 -1.07
N TYR A 32 13.05 -8.32 -0.06
CA TYR A 32 13.31 -7.99 1.35
C TYR A 32 13.89 -9.20 2.08
N GLU A 33 14.69 -8.96 3.10
CA GLU A 33 15.18 -9.98 4.01
C GLU A 33 14.31 -10.01 5.28
N VAL A 34 13.53 -11.07 5.47
CA VAL A 34 12.77 -11.27 6.72
C VAL A 34 13.69 -11.94 7.73
N ILE A 35 14.30 -11.15 8.61
CA ILE A 35 15.34 -11.61 9.54
C ILE A 35 14.77 -12.18 10.84
N TRP A 36 13.58 -11.74 11.23
CA TRP A 36 12.96 -12.05 12.51
C TRP A 36 11.44 -12.10 12.37
N ALA A 37 10.80 -13.01 13.10
CA ALA A 37 9.35 -13.15 13.13
C ALA A 37 8.84 -13.48 14.53
N ASN A 38 7.62 -13.05 14.85
CA ASN A 38 6.91 -13.39 16.07
C ASN A 38 5.62 -14.16 15.78
N GLU A 39 5.48 -15.35 16.37
CA GLU A 39 4.27 -16.17 16.32
C GLU A 39 4.06 -16.88 17.66
N PHE A 40 2.92 -16.61 18.28
CA PHE A 40 2.55 -17.15 19.59
C PHE A 40 2.02 -18.59 19.52
N ASP A 41 1.29 -18.94 18.46
CA ASP A 41 0.61 -20.22 18.33
C ASP A 41 1.60 -21.35 17.99
N GLU A 42 1.83 -22.22 18.98
CA GLU A 42 2.76 -23.35 18.88
C GLU A 42 2.44 -24.30 17.71
N ALA A 43 1.16 -24.45 17.37
CA ALA A 43 0.73 -25.31 16.25
C ALA A 43 1.28 -24.82 14.89
N ILE A 44 1.75 -23.58 14.80
CA ILE A 44 2.23 -22.97 13.57
C ILE A 44 3.77 -23.01 13.48
N HIS A 45 4.49 -23.14 14.60
CA HIS A 45 5.95 -22.98 14.67
C HIS A 45 6.69 -23.87 13.67
N LYS A 46 6.35 -25.17 13.63
CA LYS A 46 6.97 -26.14 12.71
C LYS A 46 6.76 -25.76 11.24
N THR A 47 5.55 -25.30 10.90
CA THR A 47 5.23 -24.81 9.56
C THR A 47 6.05 -23.58 9.21
N TYR A 48 6.11 -22.60 10.11
CA TYR A 48 6.86 -21.39 9.85
C TYR A 48 8.35 -21.67 9.64
N GLN A 49 8.99 -22.35 10.60
CA GLN A 49 10.43 -22.63 10.57
C GLN A 49 10.86 -23.45 9.35
N PHE A 50 10.04 -24.41 8.91
CA PHE A 50 10.34 -25.22 7.72
C PHE A 50 10.38 -24.37 6.44
N ASN A 51 9.44 -23.44 6.27
CA ASN A 51 9.34 -22.64 5.05
C ASN A 51 10.20 -21.36 5.10
N HIS A 52 10.61 -20.93 6.29
CA HIS A 52 11.43 -19.74 6.53
C HIS A 52 12.68 -20.07 7.34
N PRO A 53 13.59 -20.93 6.83
CA PRO A 53 14.72 -21.45 7.60
C PRO A 53 15.75 -20.39 7.99
N ASN A 54 15.77 -19.26 7.29
CA ASN A 54 16.72 -18.16 7.53
C ASN A 54 16.13 -17.06 8.43
N THR A 55 14.93 -17.26 8.98
CA THR A 55 14.24 -16.27 9.80
C THR A 55 14.20 -16.76 11.24
N PHE A 56 14.66 -15.95 12.19
CA PHE A 56 14.54 -16.28 13.61
C PHE A 56 13.08 -16.20 14.05
N LEU A 57 12.55 -17.27 14.68
CA LEU A 57 11.18 -17.31 15.18
C LEU A 57 11.13 -17.07 16.69
N CYS A 58 10.70 -15.87 17.08
CA CYS A 58 10.34 -15.52 18.44
C CYS A 58 8.95 -16.05 18.80
N LYS A 59 8.88 -16.91 19.82
CA LYS A 59 7.65 -17.58 20.25
C LYS A 59 6.93 -16.87 21.40
N SER A 60 7.49 -15.76 21.88
CA SER A 60 6.99 -15.02 23.03
C SER A 60 5.68 -14.30 22.72
N ASP A 61 4.91 -14.00 23.76
CA ASP A 61 3.76 -13.12 23.66
C ASP A 61 4.21 -11.68 23.37
N ILE A 62 3.62 -11.03 22.36
CA ILE A 62 3.96 -9.65 21.98
C ILE A 62 3.79 -8.65 23.15
N ARG A 63 2.88 -8.94 24.09
CA ARG A 63 2.62 -8.09 25.27
C ARG A 63 3.84 -7.93 26.16
N THR A 64 4.73 -8.93 26.18
CA THR A 64 5.95 -8.91 27.01
C THR A 64 7.20 -8.48 26.24
N LEU A 65 7.11 -8.37 24.91
CA LEU A 65 8.22 -7.95 24.07
C LEU A 65 8.54 -6.46 24.23
N LYS A 66 9.84 -6.17 24.21
CA LYS A 66 10.43 -4.84 24.19
C LYS A 66 11.13 -4.59 22.85
N ALA A 67 11.32 -3.33 22.48
CA ALA A 67 12.07 -3.00 21.26
C ALA A 67 13.50 -3.58 21.22
N THR A 68 14.13 -3.81 22.37
CA THR A 68 15.46 -4.44 22.49
C THR A 68 15.48 -5.92 22.13
N ASP A 69 14.34 -6.60 22.19
CA ASP A 69 14.23 -8.03 21.84
C ASP A 69 14.15 -8.23 20.31
N ILE A 70 13.98 -7.13 19.56
CA ILE A 70 13.81 -7.12 18.10
C ILE A 70 15.13 -6.64 17.49
N PRO A 71 15.75 -7.38 16.57
CA PRO A 71 16.98 -6.96 15.91
C PRO A 71 16.77 -5.68 15.09
N ASP A 72 17.85 -5.01 14.72
CA ASP A 72 17.78 -3.83 13.87
C ASP A 72 17.26 -4.19 12.48
N CYS A 73 16.26 -3.43 12.03
CA CYS A 73 15.57 -3.67 10.77
C CYS A 73 15.00 -2.35 10.22
N ASP A 74 14.74 -2.34 8.91
CA ASP A 74 14.18 -1.19 8.20
C ASP A 74 12.66 -1.13 8.30
N GLY A 75 11.97 -2.26 8.45
CA GLY A 75 10.52 -2.30 8.35
C GLY A 75 9.85 -3.31 9.27
N PHE A 76 8.66 -2.95 9.75
CA PHE A 76 7.77 -3.87 10.47
C PHE A 76 6.60 -4.31 9.59
N ILE A 77 6.29 -5.59 9.58
CA ILE A 77 5.14 -6.14 8.83
C ILE A 77 4.31 -7.02 9.75
N GLY A 78 2.98 -6.96 9.71
CA GLY A 78 2.17 -7.85 10.53
C GLY A 78 0.66 -7.66 10.39
N GLY A 79 -0.10 -8.61 10.95
CA GLY A 79 -1.56 -8.58 10.98
C GLY A 79 -2.10 -8.91 12.36
N PRO A 80 -2.24 -7.92 13.27
CA PRO A 80 -2.78 -8.14 14.60
C PRO A 80 -4.17 -8.81 14.57
N PRO A 81 -4.50 -9.69 15.53
CA PRO A 81 -5.74 -10.46 15.49
C PRO A 81 -6.99 -9.60 15.36
N CYS A 82 -7.81 -9.91 14.35
CA CYS A 82 -9.04 -9.19 14.04
C CYS A 82 -10.30 -9.70 14.77
N GLN A 83 -10.17 -10.69 15.67
CA GLN A 83 -11.34 -11.44 16.18
C GLN A 83 -12.34 -10.55 16.95
N SER A 84 -11.87 -9.42 17.50
CA SER A 84 -12.66 -8.39 18.16
C SER A 84 -13.46 -7.50 17.20
N TRP A 85 -13.06 -7.43 15.92
CA TRP A 85 -13.54 -6.47 14.91
C TRP A 85 -14.30 -7.12 13.72
N SER A 86 -14.35 -8.46 13.64
CA SER A 86 -14.98 -9.16 12.51
C SER A 86 -16.50 -9.33 12.70
N GLU A 87 -17.28 -9.19 11.60
CA GLU A 87 -18.73 -9.48 11.58
C GLU A 87 -19.08 -10.91 12.02
N GLY A 88 -18.13 -11.85 11.90
CA GLY A 88 -18.28 -13.25 12.32
C GLY A 88 -17.89 -13.56 13.77
N GLY A 89 -17.51 -12.54 14.57
CA GLY A 89 -17.08 -12.64 15.97
C GLY A 89 -18.04 -11.97 16.96
N ARG A 90 -17.64 -11.81 18.23
CA ARG A 90 -18.46 -11.18 19.30
C ARG A 90 -18.53 -9.64 19.18
N GLN A 91 -17.76 -9.02 18.27
CA GLN A 91 -17.73 -7.58 18.00
C GLN A 91 -17.54 -6.68 19.24
N LEU A 92 -16.72 -7.13 20.20
CA LEU A 92 -16.47 -6.47 21.48
C LEU A 92 -15.44 -5.34 21.39
N GLY A 93 -14.77 -5.15 20.24
CA GLY A 93 -13.83 -4.05 20.04
C GLY A 93 -12.71 -4.01 21.09
N LEU A 94 -12.64 -2.92 21.86
CA LEU A 94 -11.65 -2.67 22.91
C LEU A 94 -11.88 -3.44 24.22
N GLU A 95 -13.09 -3.99 24.43
CA GLU A 95 -13.40 -4.82 25.60
C GLU A 95 -12.84 -6.25 25.47
N ASP A 96 -12.31 -6.58 24.29
CA ASP A 96 -11.63 -7.85 24.01
C ASP A 96 -10.12 -7.69 24.16
N GLU A 97 -9.49 -8.50 25.01
CA GLU A 97 -8.03 -8.56 25.20
C GLU A 97 -7.27 -8.69 23.87
N ARG A 98 -7.87 -9.31 22.84
CA ARG A 98 -7.24 -9.42 21.50
C ARG A 98 -7.26 -8.11 20.72
N GLY A 99 -8.19 -7.21 21.02
CA GLY A 99 -8.21 -5.85 20.47
C GLY A 99 -7.04 -5.01 21.01
N LYS A 100 -6.55 -5.34 22.22
CA LYS A 100 -5.39 -4.68 22.84
C LYS A 100 -4.07 -5.00 22.15
N LEU A 101 -3.96 -6.17 21.51
CA LEU A 101 -2.76 -6.59 20.75
C LEU A 101 -2.41 -5.61 19.61
N PHE A 102 -3.39 -4.86 19.10
CA PHE A 102 -3.12 -3.78 18.15
C PHE A 102 -2.29 -2.67 18.79
N PHE A 103 -2.60 -2.28 20.03
CA PHE A 103 -1.83 -1.29 20.77
C PHE A 103 -0.44 -1.78 21.14
N ASP A 104 -0.27 -3.07 21.48
CA ASP A 104 1.06 -3.65 21.71
C ASP A 104 1.93 -3.55 20.46
N TYR A 105 1.34 -3.76 19.27
CA TYR A 105 2.06 -3.59 18.02
C TYR A 105 2.41 -2.12 17.74
N ILE A 106 1.46 -1.18 17.94
CA ILE A 106 1.75 0.27 17.84
C ILE A 106 2.86 0.67 18.83
N ARG A 107 2.83 0.15 20.07
CA ARG A 107 3.84 0.41 21.09
C ARG A 107 5.23 0.02 20.59
N LEU A 108 5.39 -1.18 20.02
CA LEU A 108 6.66 -1.61 19.44
C LEU A 108 7.09 -0.76 18.23
N ILE A 109 6.15 -0.34 17.37
CA ILE A 109 6.42 0.59 16.26
C ILE A 109 6.95 1.94 16.80
N LYS A 110 6.36 2.44 17.90
CA LYS A 110 6.77 3.70 18.55
C LYS A 110 8.16 3.59 19.17
N GLU A 111 8.44 2.48 19.85
CA GLU A 111 9.72 2.26 20.53
C GLU A 111 10.87 1.99 19.53
N LYS A 112 10.66 1.11 18.54
CA LYS A 112 11.71 0.71 17.57
C LYS A 112 11.89 1.70 16.42
N ARG A 113 10.84 2.47 16.09
CA ARG A 113 10.81 3.46 14.99
C ARG A 113 11.36 2.93 13.63
N PRO A 114 10.84 1.82 13.07
CA PRO A 114 11.26 1.36 11.73
C PRO A 114 11.00 2.44 10.65
N LYS A 115 11.75 2.41 9.55
CA LYS A 115 11.58 3.33 8.40
C LYS A 115 10.16 3.28 7.83
N PHE A 116 9.58 2.08 7.81
CA PHE A 116 8.19 1.87 7.42
C PHE A 116 7.51 0.79 8.26
N PHE A 117 6.19 0.76 8.23
CA PHE A 117 5.42 -0.37 8.71
C PHE A 117 4.28 -0.74 7.75
N LEU A 118 3.83 -1.99 7.82
CA LEU A 118 2.60 -2.47 7.21
C LEU A 118 1.77 -3.24 8.24
N ILE A 119 0.49 -2.88 8.34
CA ILE A 119 -0.52 -3.55 9.17
C ILE A 119 -1.62 -4.07 8.25
N GLU A 120 -1.89 -5.38 8.28
CA GLU A 120 -3.09 -5.97 7.67
C GLU A 120 -4.21 -6.13 8.69
N ASN A 121 -5.45 -5.92 8.25
CA ASN A 121 -6.64 -6.24 9.04
C ASN A 121 -7.87 -6.54 8.16
N VAL A 122 -8.95 -7.07 8.74
CA VAL A 122 -10.19 -7.34 7.97
C VAL A 122 -10.99 -6.06 7.75
N GLN A 123 -11.84 -6.08 6.71
CA GLN A 123 -12.72 -4.96 6.36
C GLN A 123 -13.56 -4.41 7.53
N GLY A 124 -13.98 -5.26 8.46
CA GLY A 124 -14.81 -4.85 9.61
C GLY A 124 -14.19 -3.78 10.50
N ILE A 125 -12.86 -3.57 10.47
CA ILE A 125 -12.20 -2.54 11.27
C ILE A 125 -12.60 -1.11 10.86
N ILE A 126 -13.01 -0.90 9.60
CA ILE A 126 -13.43 0.40 9.07
C ILE A 126 -14.95 0.57 9.01
N ASN A 127 -15.72 -0.37 9.58
CA ASN A 127 -17.16 -0.23 9.69
C ASN A 127 -17.51 0.86 10.73
N ASP A 128 -18.67 1.53 10.58
CA ASP A 128 -19.11 2.66 11.42
C ASP A 128 -18.96 2.43 12.93
N LYS A 129 -19.28 1.20 13.40
CA LYS A 129 -19.17 0.81 14.81
C LYS A 129 -17.74 0.94 15.38
N HIS A 130 -16.72 0.80 14.55
CA HIS A 130 -15.32 0.72 14.96
C HIS A 130 -14.45 1.84 14.38
N PHE A 131 -15.02 2.69 13.53
CA PHE A 131 -14.28 3.70 12.78
C PHE A 131 -13.59 4.74 13.69
N SER A 132 -14.23 5.16 14.78
CA SER A 132 -13.63 6.09 15.74
C SER A 132 -12.38 5.51 16.42
N THR A 133 -12.43 4.24 16.83
CA THR A 133 -11.26 3.54 17.38
C THR A 133 -10.16 3.37 16.33
N PHE A 134 -10.55 3.04 15.08
CA PHE A 134 -9.61 2.97 13.97
C PHE A 134 -8.88 4.31 13.73
N LEU A 135 -9.60 5.44 13.73
CA LEU A 135 -8.99 6.77 13.61
C LEU A 135 -8.02 7.09 14.76
N SER A 136 -8.34 6.66 15.99
CA SER A 136 -7.43 6.81 17.14
C SER A 136 -6.12 6.03 16.94
N PHE A 137 -6.17 4.83 16.35
CA PHE A 137 -4.97 4.09 15.96
C PHE A 137 -4.12 4.85 14.96
N LEU A 138 -4.73 5.42 13.91
CA LEU A 138 -4.02 6.22 12.91
C LEU A 138 -3.36 7.45 13.54
N SER A 139 -4.10 8.18 14.38
CA SER A 139 -3.56 9.33 15.13
C SER A 139 -2.34 8.94 15.96
N THR A 140 -2.40 7.81 16.68
CA THR A 140 -1.28 7.35 17.52
C THR A 140 -0.02 7.05 16.70
N LEU A 141 -0.20 6.54 15.47
CA LEU A 141 0.90 6.29 14.53
C LEU A 141 1.44 7.58 13.90
N GLU A 142 0.58 8.58 13.64
CA GLU A 142 1.01 9.89 13.15
C GLU A 142 1.78 10.70 14.20
N ASP A 143 1.33 10.63 15.45
CA ASP A 143 1.99 11.20 16.63
C ASP A 143 3.35 10.52 16.90
N ALA A 144 3.47 9.24 16.51
CA ALA A 144 4.74 8.52 16.53
C ALA A 144 5.73 9.01 15.45
N GLY A 145 5.34 9.96 14.59
CA GLY A 145 6.19 10.56 13.58
C GLY A 145 6.09 9.90 12.21
N TYR A 146 4.99 9.22 11.89
CA TYR A 146 4.75 8.61 10.58
C TYR A 146 3.77 9.41 9.73
N VAL A 147 3.95 9.36 8.41
CA VAL A 147 2.89 9.64 7.44
C VAL A 147 2.15 8.33 7.19
N VAL A 148 0.86 8.28 7.53
CA VAL A 148 0.08 7.05 7.50
C VAL A 148 -0.92 7.09 6.33
N SER A 149 -1.05 5.97 5.63
CA SER A 149 -2.00 5.78 4.55
C SER A 149 -2.72 4.45 4.75
N TYR A 150 -4.03 4.39 4.48
CA TYR A 150 -4.77 3.13 4.52
C TYR A 150 -5.64 2.95 3.28
N SER A 151 -5.93 1.70 2.93
CA SER A 151 -6.84 1.37 1.84
C SER A 151 -7.48 0.00 2.02
N LEU A 152 -8.73 -0.13 1.55
CA LEU A 152 -9.43 -1.40 1.43
C LEU A 152 -9.11 -2.01 0.05
N LEU A 153 -8.45 -3.16 0.04
CA LEU A 153 -8.07 -3.88 -1.17
C LEU A 153 -8.85 -5.18 -1.30
N ASN A 154 -9.31 -5.50 -2.50
CA ASN A 154 -9.81 -6.82 -2.85
C ASN A 154 -8.71 -7.63 -3.55
N ALA A 155 -8.38 -8.81 -3.03
CA ALA A 155 -7.36 -9.68 -3.61
C ALA A 155 -7.65 -10.06 -5.08
N ALA A 156 -8.92 -10.16 -5.48
CA ALA A 156 -9.31 -10.46 -6.87
C ALA A 156 -8.73 -9.46 -7.88
N ASP A 157 -8.65 -8.18 -7.51
CA ASP A 157 -8.12 -7.11 -8.37
C ASP A 157 -6.60 -7.21 -8.55
N TYR A 158 -5.93 -8.07 -7.79
CA TYR A 158 -4.50 -8.35 -7.85
C TYR A 158 -4.19 -9.74 -8.43
N HIS A 159 -5.11 -10.29 -9.22
CA HIS A 159 -4.98 -11.62 -9.83
C HIS A 159 -4.80 -12.75 -8.80
N ILE A 160 -5.35 -12.61 -7.59
CA ILE A 160 -5.53 -13.71 -6.64
C ILE A 160 -6.94 -14.27 -6.88
N PRO A 161 -7.12 -15.60 -7.03
CA PRO A 161 -8.38 -16.22 -7.45
C PRO A 161 -9.44 -16.29 -6.32
N GLN A 162 -9.68 -15.17 -5.65
CA GLN A 162 -10.51 -15.10 -4.44
C GLN A 162 -11.06 -13.69 -4.22
N ASP A 163 -12.35 -13.60 -3.90
CA ASP A 163 -12.93 -12.37 -3.35
C ASP A 163 -12.51 -12.25 -1.88
N ARG A 164 -11.53 -11.40 -1.59
CA ARG A 164 -10.99 -11.21 -0.22
C ARG A 164 -10.67 -9.74 0.01
N HIS A 165 -11.52 -9.09 0.78
CA HIS A 165 -11.35 -7.69 1.17
C HIS A 165 -10.53 -7.57 2.45
N ARG A 166 -9.47 -6.76 2.42
CA ARG A 166 -8.58 -6.48 3.55
C ARG A 166 -8.18 -5.01 3.58
N VAL A 167 -8.11 -4.47 4.78
CA VAL A 167 -7.60 -3.12 5.04
C VAL A 167 -6.11 -3.25 5.26
N PHE A 168 -5.34 -2.42 4.56
CA PHE A 168 -3.92 -2.29 4.77
C PHE A 168 -3.62 -0.88 5.25
N ILE A 169 -2.82 -0.77 6.29
CA ILE A 169 -2.30 0.50 6.82
C ILE A 169 -0.79 0.47 6.59
N VAL A 170 -0.27 1.47 5.90
CA VAL A 170 1.15 1.61 5.60
C VAL A 170 1.60 2.97 6.11
N GLY A 171 2.70 3.00 6.86
CA GLY A 171 3.27 4.24 7.35
C GLY A 171 4.77 4.33 7.05
N PHE A 172 5.24 5.55 6.82
CA PHE A 172 6.66 5.88 6.64
C PHE A 172 7.06 6.97 7.62
N LEU A 173 8.28 6.95 8.15
CA LEU A 173 8.76 8.05 8.98
C LEU A 173 8.69 9.38 8.21
N LYS A 174 8.18 10.43 8.85
CA LYS A 174 7.98 11.78 8.26
C LYS A 174 9.29 12.33 7.67
N GLU A 175 10.42 12.10 8.35
CA GLU A 175 11.75 12.55 7.91
C GLU A 175 12.23 11.93 6.60
N LEU A 176 11.68 10.78 6.17
CA LEU A 176 12.00 10.17 4.89
C LEU A 176 11.31 10.89 3.71
N ASN A 177 10.35 11.79 3.99
CA ASN A 177 9.57 12.51 2.98
C ASN A 177 8.97 11.59 1.90
N CYS A 178 8.60 10.36 2.28
CA CYS A 178 7.98 9.40 1.38
C CYS A 178 6.54 9.75 1.06
N THR A 179 6.18 9.61 -0.20
CA THR A 179 4.77 9.61 -0.63
C THR A 179 4.42 8.19 -1.05
N PHE A 180 3.43 7.59 -0.39
CA PHE A 180 3.01 6.22 -0.66
C PHE A 180 1.71 6.18 -1.43
N TYR A 181 1.67 5.29 -2.41
CA TYR A 181 0.45 4.95 -3.14
C TYR A 181 0.29 3.45 -3.11
N PHE A 182 -0.91 2.99 -2.74
CA PHE A 182 -1.24 1.57 -2.86
C PHE A 182 -1.10 1.12 -4.33
N PRO A 183 -0.69 -0.14 -4.56
CA PRO A 183 -0.55 -0.66 -5.92
C PRO A 183 -1.88 -0.52 -6.66
N LYS A 184 -1.83 -0.12 -7.93
CA LYS A 184 -3.05 -0.02 -8.73
C LYS A 184 -3.63 -1.42 -8.99
N PRO A 185 -4.96 -1.58 -8.98
CA PRO A 185 -5.58 -2.86 -9.34
C PRO A 185 -5.26 -3.21 -10.79
N PHE A 186 -4.98 -4.48 -11.07
CA PHE A 186 -4.84 -4.98 -12.45
C PHE A 186 -6.21 -5.12 -13.14
N GLY A 187 -7.26 -5.34 -12.34
CA GLY A 187 -8.63 -5.44 -12.83
C GLY A 187 -8.94 -6.77 -13.54
N LYS A 188 -9.86 -6.73 -14.50
CA LYS A 188 -10.34 -7.90 -15.25
C LYS A 188 -9.42 -8.22 -16.45
N PRO A 189 -9.36 -9.49 -16.89
CA PRO A 189 -10.09 -10.64 -16.38
C PRO A 189 -9.48 -11.20 -15.08
N TYR A 190 -10.34 -11.56 -14.13
CA TYR A 190 -9.89 -12.19 -12.88
C TYR A 190 -9.35 -13.60 -13.10
N VAL A 191 -8.46 -14.04 -12.20
CA VAL A 191 -7.98 -15.42 -12.18
C VAL A 191 -9.06 -16.32 -11.62
N THR A 192 -9.51 -17.29 -12.41
CA THR A 192 -10.61 -18.18 -12.04
C THR A 192 -10.14 -19.39 -11.24
N LEU A 193 -11.07 -20.08 -10.59
CA LEU A 193 -10.83 -21.38 -9.94
C LEU A 193 -10.25 -22.41 -10.91
N ARG A 194 -10.68 -22.42 -12.18
CA ARG A 194 -10.12 -23.31 -13.21
C ARG A 194 -8.63 -23.10 -13.39
N LYS A 195 -8.18 -21.85 -13.46
CA LYS A 195 -6.76 -21.51 -13.60
C LYS A 195 -5.96 -21.81 -12.32
N ALA A 196 -6.58 -21.69 -11.15
CA ALA A 196 -5.92 -21.85 -9.86
C ALA A 196 -5.74 -23.32 -9.43
N ILE A 197 -6.78 -24.14 -9.60
CA ILE A 197 -6.82 -25.50 -9.04
C ILE A 197 -7.29 -26.56 -10.04
N GLY A 198 -7.62 -26.21 -11.30
CA GLY A 198 -8.20 -27.14 -12.27
C GLY A 198 -7.30 -28.31 -12.70
N ASN A 199 -6.00 -28.27 -12.38
CA ASN A 199 -5.06 -29.37 -12.60
C ASN A 199 -4.90 -30.29 -11.37
N ILE A 200 -5.58 -30.03 -10.26
CA ILE A 200 -5.69 -30.95 -9.12
C ILE A 200 -6.90 -31.84 -9.41
N THR A 201 -6.65 -33.03 -9.93
CA THR A 201 -7.69 -33.97 -10.40
C THR A 201 -7.88 -35.14 -9.45
N GLU A 202 -6.89 -35.38 -8.59
CA GLU A 202 -6.89 -36.44 -7.59
C GLU A 202 -7.93 -36.13 -6.50
N ASN A 203 -8.47 -37.19 -5.87
CA ASN A 203 -9.37 -37.01 -4.74
C ASN A 203 -8.58 -36.62 -3.48
N PRO A 204 -9.09 -35.68 -2.67
CA PRO A 204 -8.45 -35.34 -1.42
C PRO A 204 -8.66 -36.44 -0.39
N ARG A 205 -7.79 -36.48 0.61
CA ARG A 205 -7.96 -37.34 1.78
C ARG A 205 -8.91 -36.66 2.76
N SER A 206 -9.86 -37.43 3.26
CA SER A 206 -10.90 -36.94 4.15
C SER A 206 -10.53 -37.15 5.59
N TYR A 207 -10.65 -36.07 6.39
CA TYR A 207 -10.42 -36.11 7.82
C TYR A 207 -11.57 -35.48 8.58
N THR A 208 -11.97 -36.05 9.71
CA THR A 208 -12.94 -35.42 10.62
C THR A 208 -12.24 -34.88 11.87
N ASN A 209 -11.93 -35.74 12.83
CA ASN A 209 -11.30 -35.38 14.09
C ASN A 209 -10.06 -36.24 14.39
N GLU A 210 -9.75 -37.21 13.55
CA GLU A 210 -8.57 -38.05 13.61
C GLU A 210 -7.28 -37.27 13.27
N ASN A 211 -6.13 -37.86 13.60
CA ASN A 211 -4.84 -37.26 13.26
C ASN A 211 -4.55 -37.43 11.77
N VAL A 212 -3.98 -36.41 11.14
CA VAL A 212 -3.60 -36.47 9.74
C VAL A 212 -2.30 -37.26 9.52
N ILE A 213 -2.27 -38.03 8.45
CA ILE A 213 -1.06 -38.73 8.00
C ILE A 213 -0.27 -37.76 7.12
N GLN A 214 0.97 -37.43 7.51
CA GLN A 214 1.83 -36.47 6.81
C GLN A 214 2.66 -37.07 5.66
N GLU A 215 2.24 -38.21 5.15
CA GLU A 215 2.71 -38.79 3.89
C GLU A 215 1.83 -38.28 2.76
N TYR A 216 2.41 -37.81 1.66
CA TYR A 216 1.63 -37.21 0.59
C TYR A 216 1.85 -37.99 -0.71
N GLY A 217 0.78 -38.11 -1.50
CA GLY A 217 0.88 -38.51 -2.90
C GLY A 217 1.40 -37.35 -3.76
N LYS A 218 0.83 -37.19 -4.95
CA LYS A 218 1.21 -36.11 -5.88
C LYS A 218 1.12 -34.70 -5.30
N TRP A 219 0.11 -34.44 -4.46
CA TRP A 219 -0.15 -33.12 -3.89
C TRP A 219 0.06 -33.10 -2.38
N ILE A 220 1.02 -32.29 -1.92
CA ILE A 220 1.24 -32.09 -0.49
C ILE A 220 0.06 -31.35 0.16
N ASN A 221 -0.37 -31.78 1.34
CA ASN A 221 -1.51 -31.20 2.08
C ASN A 221 -2.86 -31.24 1.32
N HIS A 222 -3.09 -32.23 0.46
CA HIS A 222 -4.37 -32.38 -0.25
C HIS A 222 -5.42 -33.09 0.62
N ASP A 223 -5.71 -32.44 1.74
CA ASP A 223 -6.54 -32.96 2.82
C ASP A 223 -7.78 -32.07 2.99
N ILE A 224 -8.96 -32.67 3.21
CA ILE A 224 -10.22 -31.97 3.46
C ILE A 224 -10.79 -32.27 4.84
N PHE A 225 -11.53 -31.30 5.40
CA PHE A 225 -12.39 -31.56 6.54
C PHE A 225 -13.74 -32.13 6.08
N ALA A 226 -14.06 -33.35 6.51
CA ALA A 226 -15.26 -34.10 6.13
C ALA A 226 -16.39 -34.06 7.18
N GLY A 227 -16.30 -33.16 8.17
CA GLY A 227 -17.34 -33.03 9.19
C GLY A 227 -18.67 -32.44 8.66
N LEU A 228 -19.70 -32.53 9.50
CA LEU A 228 -21.08 -32.11 9.20
C LEU A 228 -21.20 -30.64 8.78
N TRP A 229 -22.29 -30.34 8.06
CA TRP A 229 -22.68 -29.00 7.64
C TRP A 229 -23.69 -28.41 8.63
N ASP A 230 -23.34 -27.31 9.29
CA ASP A 230 -24.27 -26.65 10.21
C ASP A 230 -25.29 -25.74 9.48
N ALA A 231 -26.34 -25.35 10.20
CA ALA A 231 -27.39 -24.50 9.65
C ALA A 231 -26.86 -23.17 9.11
N LYS A 232 -25.84 -22.58 9.75
CA LYS A 232 -25.23 -21.31 9.31
C LYS A 232 -24.47 -21.49 7.99
N PHE A 233 -23.80 -22.62 7.81
CA PHE A 233 -23.15 -22.98 6.56
C PHE A 233 -24.18 -23.13 5.45
N MET A 234 -25.22 -23.93 5.71
CA MET A 234 -26.30 -24.23 4.76
C MET A 234 -27.23 -23.05 4.48
N ALA A 235 -27.13 -21.94 5.21
CA ALA A 235 -27.97 -20.77 5.00
C ALA A 235 -27.69 -20.00 3.69
N ARG A 236 -26.53 -20.22 3.04
CA ARG A 236 -26.09 -19.51 1.84
C ARG A 236 -25.43 -20.47 0.85
N ASN A 237 -25.37 -20.10 -0.42
CA ASN A 237 -24.65 -20.89 -1.42
C ASN A 237 -23.14 -20.83 -1.12
N ARG A 238 -22.48 -21.99 -1.15
CA ARG A 238 -21.06 -22.15 -0.84
C ARG A 238 -20.21 -22.65 -2.01
N VAL A 239 -20.82 -22.79 -3.19
CA VAL A 239 -20.16 -23.21 -4.44
C VAL A 239 -19.96 -22.01 -5.36
N ARG A 240 -18.73 -21.81 -5.84
CA ARG A 240 -18.40 -20.97 -7.00
C ARG A 240 -18.07 -21.88 -8.17
N SER A 241 -18.50 -21.52 -9.38
CA SER A 241 -18.22 -22.31 -10.58
C SER A 241 -16.76 -22.16 -11.02
N TRP A 242 -16.28 -23.08 -11.86
CA TRP A 242 -14.91 -23.07 -12.40
C TRP A 242 -14.45 -21.75 -13.04
N ASN A 243 -15.38 -20.97 -13.60
CA ASN A 243 -15.09 -19.69 -14.27
C ASN A 243 -15.23 -18.47 -13.34
N GLU A 244 -15.49 -18.68 -12.05
CA GLU A 244 -15.55 -17.62 -11.03
C GLU A 244 -14.27 -17.60 -10.17
N THR A 245 -14.07 -16.52 -9.42
CA THR A 245 -13.15 -16.48 -8.28
C THR A 245 -13.73 -17.27 -7.10
N SER A 246 -12.87 -17.73 -6.19
CA SER A 246 -13.32 -18.35 -4.94
C SER A 246 -13.98 -17.34 -4.01
N PHE A 247 -14.83 -17.83 -3.09
CA PHE A 247 -15.14 -17.07 -1.87
C PHE A 247 -13.89 -16.91 -0.99
N THR A 248 -13.95 -16.00 -0.02
CA THR A 248 -12.88 -15.86 0.97
C THR A 248 -12.57 -17.19 1.67
N ILE A 249 -11.30 -17.61 1.63
CA ILE A 249 -10.76 -18.73 2.39
C ILE A 249 -10.68 -18.31 3.86
N GLN A 250 -11.58 -18.88 4.66
CA GLN A 250 -11.70 -18.59 6.09
C GLN A 250 -10.81 -19.53 6.92
N ALA A 251 -10.38 -19.07 8.08
CA ALA A 251 -9.55 -19.84 9.02
C ALA A 251 -10.30 -20.92 9.82
N LYS A 252 -11.56 -21.22 9.46
CA LYS A 252 -12.38 -22.26 10.10
C LYS A 252 -12.76 -23.30 9.06
N ALA A 253 -12.31 -24.55 9.26
CA ALA A 253 -12.56 -25.67 8.35
C ALA A 253 -14.06 -25.85 8.03
N LYS A 254 -14.94 -25.72 9.04
CA LYS A 254 -16.40 -25.82 8.90
C LYS A 254 -16.96 -24.83 7.87
N ASN A 255 -16.34 -23.66 7.72
CA ASN A 255 -16.76 -22.58 6.81
C ASN A 255 -16.03 -22.58 5.47
N CYS A 256 -15.17 -23.57 5.20
CA CYS A 256 -14.43 -23.65 3.95
C CYS A 256 -15.40 -23.73 2.76
N PRO A 257 -15.17 -22.98 1.66
CA PRO A 257 -15.99 -23.08 0.45
C PRO A 257 -16.04 -24.50 -0.12
N LEU A 258 -17.09 -24.78 -0.89
CA LEU A 258 -17.26 -26.05 -1.59
C LEU A 258 -16.52 -26.02 -2.93
N HIS A 259 -16.04 -27.19 -3.36
CA HIS A 259 -15.27 -27.36 -4.59
C HIS A 259 -16.13 -27.05 -5.84
N PRO A 260 -15.58 -26.40 -6.89
CA PRO A 260 -16.30 -26.05 -8.13
C PRO A 260 -16.80 -27.23 -8.97
N GLN A 261 -16.47 -28.48 -8.61
CA GLN A 261 -17.02 -29.66 -9.28
C GLN A 261 -18.52 -29.84 -9.03
N ALA A 262 -19.03 -29.36 -7.89
CA ALA A 262 -20.44 -29.46 -7.56
C ALA A 262 -21.26 -28.38 -8.27
N PRO A 263 -22.54 -28.63 -8.58
CA PRO A 263 -23.46 -27.58 -9.00
C PRO A 263 -23.74 -26.61 -7.85
N LYS A 264 -24.15 -25.37 -8.18
CA LYS A 264 -24.57 -24.38 -7.18
C LYS A 264 -25.71 -24.94 -6.31
N MET A 265 -25.69 -24.60 -5.02
CA MET A 265 -26.71 -25.07 -4.08
C MET A 265 -28.08 -24.48 -4.43
N LYS A 266 -29.14 -25.26 -4.28
CA LYS A 266 -30.52 -24.85 -4.58
C LYS A 266 -31.04 -23.91 -3.49
N TYR A 267 -31.67 -22.81 -3.90
CA TYR A 267 -32.37 -21.91 -3.00
C TYR A 267 -33.63 -22.57 -2.43
N VAL A 268 -33.85 -22.48 -1.12
CA VAL A 268 -35.09 -22.90 -0.46
C VAL A 268 -35.76 -21.71 0.23
N SER A 269 -35.05 -21.02 1.10
CA SER A 269 -35.54 -19.83 1.81
C SER A 269 -34.41 -18.86 2.06
N GLN A 270 -34.70 -17.69 2.68
CA GLN A 270 -33.68 -16.68 2.97
C GLN A 270 -32.48 -17.27 3.74
N ASN A 271 -32.73 -18.19 4.68
CA ASN A 271 -31.73 -18.80 5.55
C ASN A 271 -31.53 -20.30 5.29
N GLN A 272 -31.89 -20.79 4.11
CA GLN A 272 -31.71 -22.20 3.76
C GLN A 272 -31.36 -22.41 2.30
N ARG A 273 -30.35 -23.26 2.10
CA ARG A 273 -29.99 -23.88 0.83
C ARG A 273 -29.93 -25.39 1.03
N VAL A 274 -30.06 -26.13 -0.07
CA VAL A 274 -29.85 -27.58 -0.10
C VAL A 274 -28.90 -27.94 -1.24
N PHE A 275 -28.23 -29.08 -1.11
CA PHE A 275 -27.50 -29.66 -2.23
C PHE A 275 -28.47 -30.08 -3.33
N LEU A 276 -28.00 -30.07 -4.58
CA LEU A 276 -28.81 -30.51 -5.70
C LEU A 276 -29.04 -32.02 -5.59
N GLN A 277 -30.31 -32.42 -5.65
CA GLN A 277 -30.72 -33.81 -5.58
C GLN A 277 -30.06 -34.65 -6.69
N GLY A 278 -29.44 -35.76 -6.32
CA GLY A 278 -28.71 -36.65 -7.24
C GLY A 278 -27.25 -36.26 -7.50
N ALA A 279 -26.81 -35.10 -7.00
CA ALA A 279 -25.43 -34.60 -7.15
C ALA A 279 -24.69 -34.47 -5.81
N GLU A 280 -25.24 -34.99 -4.71
CA GLU A 280 -24.73 -34.85 -3.34
C GLU A 280 -23.27 -35.32 -3.21
N HIS A 281 -22.93 -36.41 -3.91
CA HIS A 281 -21.58 -37.00 -3.94
C HIS A 281 -20.51 -36.06 -4.53
N LEU A 282 -20.90 -34.99 -5.24
CA LEU A 282 -19.97 -34.00 -5.78
C LEU A 282 -19.59 -32.92 -4.74
N TYR A 283 -20.37 -32.75 -3.67
CA TYR A 283 -20.15 -31.67 -2.69
C TYR A 283 -19.09 -32.05 -1.67
N ARG A 284 -17.91 -31.44 -1.80
CA ARG A 284 -16.83 -31.48 -0.81
C ARG A 284 -16.28 -30.09 -0.53
N ARG A 285 -15.64 -29.90 0.63
CA ARG A 285 -14.86 -28.69 0.91
C ARG A 285 -13.63 -28.65 -0.02
N LEU A 286 -13.11 -27.45 -0.26
CA LEU A 286 -11.77 -27.29 -0.81
C LEU A 286 -10.75 -27.88 0.17
N SER A 287 -9.75 -28.59 -0.35
CA SER A 287 -8.62 -29.10 0.42
C SER A 287 -7.69 -27.98 0.86
N ILE A 288 -6.79 -28.28 1.81
CA ILE A 288 -5.78 -27.31 2.26
C ILE A 288 -4.87 -26.88 1.11
N ARG A 289 -4.42 -27.81 0.24
CA ARG A 289 -3.62 -27.47 -0.96
C ARG A 289 -4.39 -26.58 -1.95
N GLU A 290 -5.65 -26.87 -2.21
CA GLU A 290 -6.48 -26.02 -3.08
C GLU A 290 -6.66 -24.63 -2.47
N CYS A 291 -6.95 -24.55 -1.16
CA CYS A 291 -7.01 -23.29 -0.42
C CYS A 291 -5.68 -22.52 -0.50
N ALA A 292 -4.54 -23.20 -0.34
CA ALA A 292 -3.21 -22.61 -0.39
C ALA A 292 -2.90 -22.02 -1.76
N ARG A 293 -3.25 -22.74 -2.85
CA ARG A 293 -3.14 -22.20 -4.22
C ARG A 293 -4.04 -21.01 -4.47
N ILE A 294 -5.26 -21.05 -3.95
CA ILE A 294 -6.19 -19.92 -4.05
C ILE A 294 -5.65 -18.69 -3.29
N GLN A 295 -4.98 -18.92 -2.16
CA GLN A 295 -4.23 -17.90 -1.43
C GLN A 295 -2.89 -17.56 -2.10
N THR A 296 -2.51 -18.17 -3.22
CA THR A 296 -1.24 -17.98 -3.97
C THR A 296 0.04 -18.44 -3.29
N PHE A 297 -0.05 -19.39 -2.35
CA PHE A 297 1.12 -20.11 -1.87
C PHE A 297 1.70 -21.02 -2.97
N PRO A 298 3.03 -21.14 -3.07
CA PRO A 298 3.67 -22.06 -4.01
C PRO A 298 3.44 -23.51 -3.58
N ASP A 299 3.46 -24.43 -4.55
CA ASP A 299 3.19 -25.85 -4.31
C ASP A 299 4.21 -26.51 -3.38
N LYS A 300 5.42 -25.96 -3.28
CA LYS A 300 6.47 -26.45 -2.35
C LYS A 300 6.27 -25.97 -0.91
N PHE A 301 5.39 -24.98 -0.67
CA PHE A 301 5.11 -24.50 0.68
C PHE A 301 4.36 -25.59 1.45
N ARG A 302 4.96 -26.08 2.54
CA ARG A 302 4.44 -27.23 3.29
C ARG A 302 3.79 -26.79 4.60
N PHE A 303 2.61 -27.31 4.88
CA PHE A 303 1.92 -27.09 6.15
C PHE A 303 2.04 -28.35 7.01
N PHE A 304 2.40 -28.17 8.28
CA PHE A 304 2.48 -29.22 9.28
C PHE A 304 1.37 -28.99 10.30
N TYR A 305 0.56 -30.01 10.53
CA TYR A 305 -0.57 -30.00 11.46
C TYR A 305 -0.87 -31.44 11.85
N ASP A 306 -1.48 -31.61 13.02
CA ASP A 306 -1.97 -32.91 13.48
C ASP A 306 -3.47 -33.02 13.21
N LYS A 307 -4.19 -31.89 13.26
CA LYS A 307 -5.60 -31.80 12.89
C LYS A 307 -5.77 -30.98 11.61
N VAL A 308 -6.57 -31.47 10.67
CA VAL A 308 -6.81 -30.79 9.38
C VAL A 308 -7.31 -29.34 9.56
N GLN A 309 -8.03 -29.07 10.66
CA GLN A 309 -8.53 -27.76 11.05
C GLN A 309 -7.40 -26.71 11.22
N GLU A 310 -6.23 -27.12 11.72
CA GLU A 310 -5.07 -26.25 11.90
C GLU A 310 -4.50 -25.80 10.55
N GLY A 311 -4.48 -26.70 9.56
CA GLY A 311 -4.12 -26.36 8.18
C GLY A 311 -5.03 -25.30 7.57
N TYR A 312 -6.35 -25.41 7.75
CA TYR A 312 -7.29 -24.36 7.34
C TYR A 312 -7.06 -23.05 8.10
N LYS A 313 -6.75 -23.11 9.41
CA LYS A 313 -6.44 -21.93 10.22
C LYS A 313 -5.24 -21.17 9.68
N MET A 314 -4.14 -21.87 9.43
CA MET A 314 -2.90 -21.31 8.88
C MET A 314 -3.14 -20.65 7.52
N VAL A 315 -3.79 -21.35 6.59
CA VAL A 315 -4.03 -20.83 5.23
C VAL A 315 -5.05 -19.68 5.23
N GLY A 316 -6.13 -19.78 6.01
CA GLY A 316 -7.20 -18.78 6.02
C GLY A 316 -6.83 -17.46 6.69
N ASN A 317 -5.98 -17.51 7.73
CA ASN A 317 -5.47 -16.31 8.41
C ASN A 317 -4.40 -15.59 7.59
N ALA A 318 -3.66 -16.29 6.73
CA ALA A 318 -2.60 -15.68 5.95
C ALA A 318 -3.09 -14.57 4.99
N VAL A 319 -2.21 -13.59 4.78
CA VAL A 319 -2.28 -12.69 3.62
C VAL A 319 -1.82 -13.47 2.38
N PRO A 320 -2.52 -13.37 1.23
CA PRO A 320 -2.05 -13.99 -0.01
C PRO A 320 -0.62 -13.53 -0.36
N PRO A 321 0.37 -14.43 -0.55
CA PRO A 321 1.76 -14.03 -0.82
C PRO A 321 1.91 -13.12 -2.03
N ARG A 322 1.10 -13.31 -3.08
CA ARG A 322 1.11 -12.44 -4.25
C ARG A 322 0.65 -11.01 -3.94
N LEU A 323 -0.37 -10.84 -3.09
CA LEU A 323 -0.84 -9.51 -2.67
C LEU A 323 0.21 -8.82 -1.80
N ALA A 324 0.77 -9.57 -0.84
CA ALA A 324 1.88 -9.12 -0.01
C ALA A 324 3.08 -8.65 -0.86
N LYS A 325 3.42 -9.39 -1.92
CA LYS A 325 4.48 -9.00 -2.86
C LYS A 325 4.19 -7.65 -3.54
N PHE A 326 2.97 -7.41 -4.01
CA PHE A 326 2.64 -6.13 -4.65
C PHE A 326 2.69 -4.95 -3.69
N LEU A 327 2.26 -5.15 -2.44
CA LEU A 327 2.40 -4.15 -1.38
C LEU A 327 3.87 -3.88 -1.06
N ALA A 328 4.68 -4.94 -0.93
CA ALA A 328 6.12 -4.82 -0.69
C ALA A 328 6.84 -4.08 -1.84
N LEU A 329 6.49 -4.36 -3.10
CA LEU A 329 7.04 -3.63 -4.24
C LEU A 329 6.64 -2.14 -4.21
N ALA A 330 5.39 -1.82 -3.90
CA ALA A 330 4.96 -0.42 -3.77
C ALA A 330 5.71 0.32 -2.63
N ILE A 331 5.96 -0.36 -1.50
CA ILE A 331 6.76 0.20 -0.40
C ILE A 331 8.20 0.44 -0.87
N LYS A 332 8.81 -0.53 -1.57
CA LYS A 332 10.16 -0.41 -2.13
C LYS A 332 10.26 0.75 -3.11
N ASP A 333 9.28 0.88 -4.00
CA ASP A 333 9.21 1.97 -4.97
C ASP A 333 9.08 3.33 -4.28
N SER A 334 8.30 3.44 -3.20
CA SER A 334 8.19 4.67 -2.42
C SER A 334 9.50 5.04 -1.70
N LEU A 335 10.20 4.06 -1.11
CA LEU A 335 11.50 4.30 -0.48
C LEU A 335 12.55 4.70 -1.50
N ASN A 336 12.56 4.03 -2.66
CA ASN A 336 13.45 4.36 -3.77
C ASN A 336 13.13 5.74 -4.34
N ALA A 337 11.86 6.07 -4.54
CA ALA A 337 11.46 7.39 -5.03
C ALA A 337 11.84 8.50 -4.05
N SER A 338 11.91 8.22 -2.75
CA SER A 338 12.41 9.16 -1.75
C SER A 338 13.92 9.28 -1.71
N GLN A 339 14.65 8.20 -2.00
CA GLN A 339 16.10 8.25 -2.17
C GLN A 339 16.51 8.86 -3.52
N VAL A 340 15.65 8.72 -4.54
CA VAL A 340 15.77 9.31 -5.89
C VAL A 340 15.12 10.71 -5.95
N LYS A 341 14.49 11.18 -4.85
CA LYS A 341 13.97 12.55 -4.71
C LYS A 341 15.08 13.61 -4.65
N ASP A 342 16.29 13.27 -5.09
CA ASP A 342 17.28 14.23 -5.57
C ASP A 342 16.96 14.79 -6.97
N THR A 343 16.08 14.19 -7.80
CA THR A 343 15.67 14.85 -9.07
C THR A 343 14.28 14.44 -9.58
N LYS A 344 13.21 15.11 -9.09
CA LYS A 344 12.12 15.47 -10.00
C LYS A 344 12.44 16.86 -10.55
N PRO A 345 12.25 17.15 -11.85
CA PRO A 345 12.48 18.49 -12.39
C PRO A 345 11.59 19.47 -11.62
N VAL A 346 12.21 20.31 -10.82
CA VAL A 346 11.53 21.38 -10.10
C VAL A 346 11.48 22.55 -11.07
N ASN A 347 10.33 22.74 -11.71
CA ASN A 347 10.18 23.82 -12.67
C ASN A 347 10.16 25.17 -11.96
N VAL A 348 11.02 26.08 -12.43
CA VAL A 348 11.12 27.47 -11.99
C VAL A 348 10.69 28.37 -13.13
N LEU A 349 9.77 29.29 -12.87
CA LEU A 349 9.51 30.42 -13.76
C LEU A 349 10.63 31.45 -13.55
N VAL A 350 11.47 31.63 -14.55
CA VAL A 350 12.46 32.71 -14.58
C VAL A 350 11.83 33.91 -15.26
N ALA A 351 11.74 35.03 -14.55
CA ALA A 351 11.06 36.21 -15.05
C ALA A 351 11.71 37.52 -14.59
N TYR A 352 11.50 38.56 -15.39
CA TYR A 352 12.13 39.86 -15.19
C TYR A 352 11.16 40.85 -14.55
N TYR A 353 11.64 41.67 -13.62
CA TYR A 353 10.88 42.82 -13.11
C TYR A 353 11.56 44.12 -13.55
N LYS A 354 10.75 45.07 -14.02
CA LYS A 354 11.20 46.29 -14.71
C LYS A 354 11.86 47.29 -13.77
N ASP A 355 11.22 47.54 -12.64
CA ASP A 355 11.57 48.59 -11.69
C ASP A 355 11.09 48.21 -10.28
N ASP A 356 11.57 48.95 -9.29
CA ASP A 356 11.25 48.71 -7.87
C ASP A 356 9.76 48.86 -7.57
N ASN A 357 9.03 49.64 -8.38
CA ASN A 357 7.59 49.77 -8.23
C ASN A 357 6.88 48.46 -8.62
N GLN A 358 7.27 47.81 -9.71
CA GLN A 358 6.72 46.48 -10.06
C GLN A 358 7.05 45.43 -8.98
N LEU A 359 8.27 45.45 -8.44
CA LEU A 359 8.66 44.54 -7.37
C LEU A 359 7.81 44.78 -6.10
N ARG A 360 7.66 46.04 -5.68
CA ARG A 360 6.84 46.43 -4.54
C ARG A 360 5.40 45.95 -4.68
N LEU A 361 4.76 46.23 -5.83
CA LEU A 361 3.39 45.79 -6.11
C LEU A 361 3.27 44.26 -6.14
N THR A 362 4.29 43.56 -6.63
CA THR A 362 4.33 42.09 -6.63
C THR A 362 4.33 41.54 -5.21
N LEU A 363 5.10 42.14 -4.31
CA LEU A 363 5.20 41.71 -2.91
C LEU A 363 3.95 42.08 -2.11
N GLU A 364 3.43 43.31 -2.27
CA GLU A 364 2.21 43.78 -1.61
C GLU A 364 0.99 42.92 -1.96
N ASN A 365 0.82 42.61 -3.25
CA ASN A 365 -0.29 41.78 -3.73
C ASN A 365 0.00 40.28 -3.67
N ARG A 366 1.23 39.88 -3.31
CA ARG A 366 1.75 38.50 -3.43
C ARG A 366 1.47 37.89 -4.81
N LEU A 367 1.58 38.68 -5.87
CA LEU A 367 1.12 38.31 -7.20
C LEU A 367 2.08 38.84 -8.25
N TYR A 368 2.65 37.94 -9.05
CA TYR A 368 3.42 38.30 -10.24
C TYR A 368 2.66 37.90 -11.50
N TYR A 369 2.78 38.67 -12.57
CA TYR A 369 2.06 38.41 -13.81
C TYR A 369 2.98 38.44 -15.03
N VAL A 370 2.67 37.58 -16.00
CA VAL A 370 3.35 37.53 -17.31
C VAL A 370 2.31 37.51 -18.42
N ARG A 371 2.65 38.10 -19.56
CA ARG A 371 1.74 38.14 -20.71
C ARG A 371 1.46 36.71 -21.22
N ALA A 372 0.19 36.42 -21.50
CA ALA A 372 -0.24 35.16 -22.11
C ALA A 372 -0.36 35.29 -23.64
N GLY A 373 -0.40 34.14 -24.34
CA GLY A 373 -0.61 34.07 -25.80
C GLY A 373 0.65 33.95 -26.66
N LEU A 374 0.55 34.29 -27.95
CA LEU A 374 1.57 34.02 -28.98
C LEU A 374 2.42 35.24 -29.37
N ARG A 375 2.39 36.32 -28.59
CA ARG A 375 3.13 37.55 -28.89
C ARG A 375 4.56 37.48 -28.34
N ARG A 376 5.48 38.25 -28.95
CA ARG A 376 6.84 38.42 -28.44
C ARG A 376 6.81 38.90 -26.99
N GLY A 377 7.52 38.19 -26.10
CA GLY A 377 7.56 38.45 -24.66
C GLY A 377 6.46 37.76 -23.83
N ALA A 378 5.55 37.01 -24.46
CA ALA A 378 4.58 36.17 -23.73
C ALA A 378 5.24 34.86 -23.26
N LEU A 379 4.85 34.40 -22.06
CA LEU A 379 5.32 33.12 -21.54
C LEU A 379 4.78 31.98 -22.41
N GLN A 380 5.69 31.18 -22.95
CA GLN A 380 5.35 29.95 -23.66
C GLN A 380 5.42 28.77 -22.68
N ILE A 381 4.31 28.07 -22.47
CA ILE A 381 4.24 26.85 -21.64
C ILE A 381 4.11 25.66 -22.59
N PRO A 382 5.17 24.85 -22.79
CA PRO A 382 5.11 23.66 -23.62
C PRO A 382 4.07 22.65 -23.11
N LYS A 383 3.35 22.00 -24.03
CA LYS A 383 2.33 21.01 -23.70
C LYS A 383 2.98 19.83 -22.96
N GLY A 384 2.52 19.56 -21.74
CA GLY A 384 3.01 18.44 -20.90
C GLY A 384 4.05 18.81 -19.85
N ILE A 385 4.47 20.07 -19.74
CA ILE A 385 5.32 20.55 -18.64
C ILE A 385 4.45 20.86 -17.41
N ALA A 386 4.85 20.37 -16.24
CA ALA A 386 4.21 20.71 -14.96
C ALA A 386 4.38 22.20 -14.65
N TYR A 387 3.37 22.83 -14.05
CA TYR A 387 3.45 24.24 -13.69
C TYR A 387 4.63 24.54 -12.74
N PRO A 388 5.23 25.74 -12.84
CA PRO A 388 6.38 26.10 -12.03
C PRO A 388 5.99 26.16 -10.55
N VAL A 389 6.87 25.63 -9.70
CA VAL A 389 6.71 25.63 -8.24
C VAL A 389 7.42 26.83 -7.60
N TYR A 390 8.41 27.38 -8.30
CA TYR A 390 9.14 28.58 -7.88
C TYR A 390 9.09 29.68 -8.94
N LEU A 391 9.19 30.92 -8.47
CA LEU A 391 9.39 32.12 -9.27
C LEU A 391 10.78 32.68 -8.95
N LEU A 392 11.68 32.70 -9.95
CA LEU A 392 12.94 33.43 -9.89
C LEU A 392 12.74 34.79 -10.58
N LEU A 393 12.58 35.84 -9.78
CA LEU A 393 12.55 37.21 -10.25
C LEU A 393 13.96 37.79 -10.33
N HIS A 394 14.27 38.44 -11.43
CA HIS A 394 15.57 39.12 -11.57
C HIS A 394 15.44 40.47 -12.26
N ASN A 395 16.39 41.35 -11.95
CA ASN A 395 16.66 42.60 -12.65
C ASN A 395 18.14 42.90 -12.51
N HIS A 396 18.89 42.98 -13.61
CA HIS A 396 20.33 43.30 -13.66
C HIS A 396 21.17 42.72 -12.48
N ASN A 397 21.21 43.42 -11.35
CA ASN A 397 22.01 43.10 -10.15
C ASN A 397 21.27 42.32 -9.05
N ASN A 398 19.94 42.26 -9.09
CA ASN A 398 19.09 41.72 -8.03
C ASN A 398 18.35 40.46 -8.48
N ARG A 399 18.26 39.48 -7.57
CA ARG A 399 17.60 38.19 -7.80
C ARG A 399 16.86 37.76 -6.55
N PHE A 400 15.64 37.30 -6.73
CA PHE A 400 14.76 36.83 -5.67
C PHE A 400 14.08 35.54 -6.09
N LEU A 401 14.00 34.58 -5.18
CA LEU A 401 13.35 33.31 -5.38
C LEU A 401 12.15 33.22 -4.43
N PHE A 402 10.98 32.93 -4.99
CA PHE A 402 9.73 32.78 -4.24
C PHE A 402 9.06 31.46 -4.55
N ARG A 403 8.28 30.94 -3.61
CA ARG A 403 7.44 29.75 -3.83
C ARG A 403 6.07 30.18 -4.36
N ILE A 404 5.61 29.47 -5.37
CA ILE A 404 4.31 29.68 -6.01
C ILE A 404 3.30 28.72 -5.38
N ILE A 405 2.08 29.19 -5.15
CA ILE A 405 1.00 28.36 -4.66
C ILE A 405 0.57 27.35 -5.75
N PRO A 406 0.32 26.07 -5.44
CA PRO A 406 0.08 25.02 -6.45
C PRO A 406 -1.10 25.23 -7.41
N GLU A 407 -2.09 26.06 -7.06
CA GLU A 407 -3.26 26.31 -7.92
C GLU A 407 -3.03 27.38 -9.01
N TYR A 408 -1.79 27.78 -9.26
CA TYR A 408 -1.38 28.80 -10.23
C TYR A 408 -0.45 28.20 -11.32
N PRO A 409 -0.40 28.78 -12.54
CA PRO A 409 -0.97 30.05 -12.94
C PRO A 409 -2.47 30.05 -13.15
N LYS A 410 -3.07 31.25 -13.05
CA LYS A 410 -4.44 31.53 -13.46
C LYS A 410 -4.45 32.61 -14.53
N LEU A 411 -5.43 32.57 -15.43
CA LEU A 411 -5.66 33.67 -16.37
C LEU A 411 -6.30 34.85 -15.63
N MET A 412 -5.85 36.05 -15.95
CA MET A 412 -6.32 37.28 -15.33
C MET A 412 -6.43 38.40 -16.36
N SER A 413 -7.43 39.26 -16.20
CA SER A 413 -7.70 40.35 -17.14
C SER A 413 -6.85 41.58 -16.82
N THR A 414 -6.76 42.49 -17.79
CA THR A 414 -6.08 43.78 -17.63
C THR A 414 -6.75 44.65 -16.56
N SER A 415 -8.08 44.62 -16.46
CA SER A 415 -8.82 45.39 -15.43
C SER A 415 -8.45 44.92 -14.03
N ASP A 416 -8.43 43.61 -13.78
CA ASP A 416 -8.10 43.06 -12.46
C ASP A 416 -6.68 43.44 -12.02
N LEU A 417 -5.74 43.48 -12.98
CA LEU A 417 -4.37 43.92 -12.71
C LEU A 417 -4.28 45.41 -12.38
N ILE A 418 -5.05 46.25 -13.07
CA ILE A 418 -5.08 47.70 -12.83
C ILE A 418 -5.67 48.01 -11.46
N GLU A 419 -6.70 47.26 -11.02
CA GLU A 419 -7.28 47.39 -9.68
C GLU A 419 -6.25 47.09 -8.57
N LEU A 420 -5.32 46.17 -8.83
CA LEU A 420 -4.21 45.85 -7.93
C LEU A 420 -3.02 46.84 -8.05
N GLY A 421 -3.16 47.89 -8.86
CA GLY A 421 -2.17 48.95 -9.04
C GLY A 421 -1.10 48.67 -10.09
N PHE A 422 -1.19 47.57 -10.85
CA PHE A 422 -0.24 47.26 -11.92
C PHE A 422 -0.54 48.06 -13.21
N THR A 423 0.45 48.16 -14.10
CA THR A 423 0.36 48.88 -15.39
C THR A 423 0.54 47.95 -16.62
N PRO A 424 -0.37 46.98 -16.83
CA PRO A 424 -0.30 46.05 -17.96
C PRO A 424 -0.50 46.76 -19.31
N SER A 425 0.16 46.27 -20.37
CA SER A 425 0.10 46.84 -21.74
C SER A 425 -0.51 45.88 -22.78
N GLY A 426 -1.43 45.00 -22.35
CA GLY A 426 -1.92 43.84 -23.10
C GLY A 426 -3.35 43.47 -22.69
N LYS A 427 -3.88 42.33 -23.14
CA LYS A 427 -5.27 41.91 -22.87
C LYS A 427 -5.39 40.77 -21.86
N GLU A 428 -4.47 39.81 -21.87
CA GLU A 428 -4.53 38.59 -21.06
C GLU A 428 -3.17 38.25 -20.46
N TYR A 429 -3.21 37.78 -19.22
CA TYR A 429 -2.02 37.49 -18.42
C TYR A 429 -2.15 36.18 -17.65
N PHE A 430 -1.05 35.45 -17.53
CA PHE A 430 -0.90 34.44 -16.49
C PHE A 430 -0.44 35.13 -15.21
N ALA A 431 -1.24 35.05 -14.16
CA ALA A 431 -0.86 35.46 -12.83
C ALA A 431 -0.32 34.26 -12.05
N PHE A 432 0.63 34.50 -11.15
CA PHE A 432 1.26 33.54 -10.25
C PHE A 432 1.24 34.11 -8.84
N ARG A 433 0.61 33.41 -7.89
CA ARG A 433 0.50 33.86 -6.51
C ARG A 433 1.60 33.27 -5.65
N LEU A 434 2.25 34.13 -4.87
CA LEU A 434 3.34 33.78 -3.98
C LEU A 434 2.76 33.21 -2.67
N GLU A 435 3.37 32.14 -2.16
CA GLU A 435 3.02 31.57 -0.85
C GLU A 435 3.39 32.54 0.28
N SER A 436 4.52 33.23 0.14
CA SER A 436 5.00 34.27 1.05
C SER A 436 5.77 35.36 0.29
N THR A 437 6.00 36.50 0.94
CA THR A 437 6.85 37.59 0.42
C THR A 437 8.32 37.44 0.80
N GLN A 438 8.67 36.38 1.53
CA GLN A 438 10.04 36.13 1.96
C GLN A 438 10.83 35.51 0.82
N ASN A 439 12.00 36.08 0.54
CA ASN A 439 12.96 35.49 -0.40
C ASN A 439 13.48 34.16 0.16
N ILE A 440 13.52 33.13 -0.68
CA ILE A 440 13.92 31.78 -0.30
C ILE A 440 15.39 31.54 -0.66
N ASN A 441 16.14 31.03 0.32
CA ASN A 441 17.48 30.49 0.08
C ASN A 441 17.39 28.96 0.04
N LEU A 442 17.63 28.37 -1.12
CA LEU A 442 17.76 26.92 -1.25
C LEU A 442 19.20 26.51 -0.93
N ALA A 443 19.37 25.44 -0.14
CA ALA A 443 20.69 24.93 0.22
C ALA A 443 21.50 24.63 -1.06
N GLY A 444 22.70 25.19 -1.16
CA GLY A 444 23.58 25.05 -2.34
C GLY A 444 23.31 26.02 -3.50
N MET A 445 22.35 26.93 -3.39
CA MET A 445 22.03 27.91 -4.45
C MET A 445 22.47 29.32 -4.08
N ASP A 446 23.53 29.81 -4.72
CA ASP A 446 23.94 31.21 -4.65
C ASP A 446 23.25 32.01 -5.78
N LEU A 447 22.18 32.73 -5.42
CA LEU A 447 21.40 33.49 -6.40
C LEU A 447 22.28 34.47 -7.20
N SER A 448 23.35 35.03 -6.62
CA SER A 448 24.24 35.99 -7.28
C SER A 448 25.10 35.38 -8.39
N LYS A 449 25.24 34.06 -8.44
CA LYS A 449 26.04 33.34 -9.44
C LYS A 449 25.24 32.72 -10.58
N LEU A 450 23.91 32.77 -10.52
CA LEU A 450 23.05 32.19 -11.55
C LEU A 450 23.23 32.85 -12.92
N GLN A 451 23.38 32.06 -13.98
CA GLN A 451 23.35 32.54 -15.36
C GLN A 451 21.93 32.50 -15.93
N ILE A 452 21.36 33.69 -16.22
CA ILE A 452 20.04 33.79 -16.87
C ILE A 452 20.22 33.64 -18.39
N LYS A 453 19.53 32.67 -18.99
CA LYS A 453 19.56 32.43 -20.45
C LYS A 453 19.00 33.65 -21.22
N GLY A 454 19.78 34.21 -22.15
CA GLY A 454 19.34 35.27 -23.08
C GLY A 454 20.47 36.23 -23.50
N ARG A 455 20.33 36.88 -24.66
CA ARG A 455 21.14 38.07 -25.02
C ARG A 455 20.59 39.30 -24.31
N SER A 456 21.34 40.40 -24.20
CA SER A 456 20.96 41.63 -23.47
C SER A 456 19.48 42.06 -23.63
N HIS A 457 18.91 41.92 -24.82
CA HIS A 457 17.52 42.29 -25.13
C HIS A 457 16.47 41.18 -24.89
N ASN A 458 16.90 39.92 -24.75
CA ASN A 458 16.04 38.75 -24.55
C ASN A 458 16.01 38.25 -23.09
N ILE A 459 16.89 38.76 -22.22
CA ILE A 459 16.92 38.44 -20.78
C ILE A 459 15.58 38.77 -20.08
N ALA A 460 14.81 39.72 -20.62
CA ALA A 460 13.50 40.10 -20.09
C ALA A 460 12.35 39.14 -20.49
N ILE A 461 12.60 38.14 -21.34
CA ILE A 461 11.55 37.21 -21.80
C ILE A 461 11.41 36.08 -20.78
N PRO A 462 10.21 35.85 -20.20
CA PRO A 462 10.04 34.83 -19.19
C PRO A 462 10.07 33.41 -19.80
N TYR A 463 10.63 32.46 -19.06
CA TYR A 463 10.69 31.05 -19.44
C TYR A 463 10.60 30.11 -18.23
N ILE A 464 10.22 28.86 -18.48
CA ILE A 464 10.24 27.81 -17.47
C ILE A 464 11.50 26.95 -17.69
N SER A 465 12.23 26.69 -16.61
CA SER A 465 13.43 25.83 -16.61
C SER A 465 13.41 24.92 -15.40
N ASP A 466 14.08 23.77 -15.49
CA ASP A 466 14.41 22.98 -14.32
C ASP A 466 15.35 23.78 -13.40
N ILE A 467 15.11 23.74 -12.09
CA ILE A 467 15.96 24.37 -11.08
C ILE A 467 17.41 23.89 -11.17
N GLN A 468 17.62 22.61 -11.52
CA GLN A 468 18.96 22.04 -11.64
C GLN A 468 19.72 22.64 -12.83
N GLU A 469 19.04 22.98 -13.93
CA GLU A 469 19.66 23.68 -15.06
C GLU A 469 20.08 25.12 -14.74
N ILE A 470 19.43 25.73 -13.74
CA ILE A 470 19.75 27.08 -13.26
C ILE A 470 20.95 27.03 -12.31
N ILE A 471 21.10 25.96 -11.53
CA ILE A 471 22.15 25.80 -10.50
C ILE A 471 23.48 25.29 -11.07
N ILE A 472 23.46 24.37 -12.06
CA ILE A 472 24.63 23.58 -12.47
C ILE A 472 25.54 24.28 -13.51
N LYS A 473 25.32 25.55 -13.87
CA LYS A 473 26.10 26.23 -14.92
C LYS A 473 26.76 27.54 -14.53
#